data_AF-A0A2H2Z839-F1
#
_entry.id   AF-A0A2H2Z839-F1
#
_cell.length_a   1.000
_cell.length_b   1.000
_cell.length_c   1.000
_cell.angle_alpha   90.00
_cell.angle_beta   90.00
_cell.angle_gamma   90.00
#
_symmetry.space_group_name_H-M   'P 1'
#
loop_
_entity.id
_entity.type
_entity.pdbx_description
1 polymer ?
#
loop_
_entity_poly.entity_id
_entity_poly.type
_entity_poly.pdbx_seq_one_letter_code
_entity_poly.pdbx_strand_id
1 'polypeptide(L)'
;MARARTRVRLHIEQRDDGTLKGYAFYTGKNPGWEMIDVVQFEVSDTQYIAHLGDGIELIWTPAADTADTLGIPALEAAPSTPHIWVYPPTEKAAAIIVDPIYPPEYRDFILVFPADSGVRPLYVVVSWKYEDAPYHSKKGNSVKSKKPTNGLDALNDSVLVKPGEPRRIGIDPHTKEFVIVDKSTDDTFHGHVRPWSALNQHMKNALIRAGKTNRKGKVLGDLK
;
A
#
# COMPACT_ATOMS: atom_id res chain seq x y z
N MET A 1 7.25 -15.99 -2.33
CA MET A 1 6.27 -15.96 -1.23
C MET A 1 5.19 -17.00 -1.50
N ALA A 2 4.68 -17.65 -0.44
CA ALA A 2 3.53 -18.53 -0.55
C ALA A 2 2.28 -17.70 -0.85
N ARG A 3 1.30 -18.26 -1.58
CA ARG A 3 0.09 -17.54 -1.97
C ARG A 3 -1.14 -18.41 -1.76
N ALA A 4 -2.24 -17.78 -1.35
CA ALA A 4 -3.54 -18.41 -1.20
C ALA A 4 -4.54 -17.84 -2.21
N ARG A 5 -5.62 -18.56 -2.48
CA ARG A 5 -6.75 -18.07 -3.27
C ARG A 5 -7.85 -17.58 -2.34
N THR A 6 -8.28 -16.36 -2.56
CA THR A 6 -9.49 -15.82 -1.94
C THR A 6 -10.48 -15.41 -3.01
N ARG A 7 -11.78 -15.50 -2.71
CA ARG A 7 -12.86 -15.00 -3.58
C ARG A 7 -13.24 -13.54 -3.28
N VAL A 8 -12.65 -12.95 -2.25
CA VAL A 8 -12.81 -11.54 -1.88
C VAL A 8 -11.49 -10.94 -1.44
N ARG A 9 -11.17 -9.74 -1.92
CA ARG A 9 -10.03 -8.94 -1.43
C ARG A 9 -10.48 -7.54 -1.07
N LEU A 10 -9.98 -7.02 0.03
CA LEU A 10 -10.36 -5.75 0.62
C LEU A 10 -9.27 -4.71 0.42
N HIS A 11 -9.69 -3.49 0.19
CA HIS A 11 -8.87 -2.30 0.23
C HIS A 11 -9.50 -1.31 1.19
N ILE A 12 -8.69 -0.77 2.09
CA ILE A 12 -9.09 0.19 3.10
C ILE A 12 -7.99 1.24 3.16
N GLU A 13 -8.38 2.52 3.12
CA GLU A 13 -7.50 3.66 3.28
C GLU A 13 -8.09 4.65 4.29
N GLN A 14 -7.23 5.33 5.03
CA GLN A 14 -7.60 6.47 5.87
C GLN A 14 -7.34 7.75 5.10
N ARG A 15 -8.33 8.65 5.09
CA ARG A 15 -8.21 10.00 4.51
C ARG A 15 -7.59 10.97 5.52
N ASP A 16 -7.16 12.13 5.02
CA ASP A 16 -6.56 13.21 5.81
C ASP A 16 -7.46 13.70 6.98
N ASP A 17 -8.78 13.56 6.85
CA ASP A 17 -9.76 13.90 7.89
C ASP A 17 -10.00 12.79 8.92
N GLY A 18 -9.23 11.71 8.84
CA GLY A 18 -9.34 10.53 9.69
C GLY A 18 -10.45 9.56 9.29
N THR A 19 -11.30 9.91 8.32
CA THR A 19 -12.36 9.01 7.84
C THR A 19 -11.77 7.86 7.03
N LEU A 20 -12.43 6.70 7.10
CA LEU A 20 -12.04 5.55 6.31
C LEU A 20 -12.79 5.54 4.97
N LYS A 21 -12.10 5.08 3.92
CA LYS A 21 -12.69 4.63 2.66
C LYS A 21 -12.34 3.15 2.52
N GLY A 22 -13.31 2.35 2.11
CA GLY A 22 -13.04 0.95 1.85
C GLY A 22 -13.95 0.39 0.77
N TYR A 23 -13.40 -0.53 -0.01
CA TYR A 23 -14.12 -1.32 -0.98
C TYR A 23 -13.45 -2.68 -1.11
N ALA A 24 -14.17 -3.65 -1.63
CA ALA A 24 -13.67 -5.00 -1.85
C ALA A 24 -13.98 -5.42 -3.28
N PHE A 25 -13.26 -6.43 -3.77
CA PHE A 25 -13.54 -7.05 -5.06
C PHE A 25 -13.86 -8.53 -4.89
N TYR A 26 -14.91 -8.99 -5.56
CA TYR A 26 -15.09 -10.40 -5.90
C TYR A 26 -14.08 -10.78 -6.97
N THR A 27 -13.14 -11.62 -6.61
CA THR A 27 -11.98 -11.98 -7.44
C THR A 27 -12.23 -13.21 -8.31
N GLY A 28 -13.33 -13.93 -8.09
CA GLY A 28 -13.53 -15.28 -8.63
C GLY A 28 -13.63 -15.41 -10.16
N LYS A 29 -13.74 -14.28 -10.87
CA LYS A 29 -13.74 -14.20 -12.34
C LYS A 29 -12.38 -13.83 -12.93
N ASN A 30 -11.38 -13.53 -12.09
CA ASN A 30 -10.06 -13.12 -12.52
C ASN A 30 -8.97 -13.86 -11.70
N PRO A 31 -8.37 -14.92 -12.25
CA PRO A 31 -7.36 -15.72 -11.53
C PRO A 31 -6.18 -14.90 -11.01
N GLY A 32 -5.81 -13.81 -11.70
CA GLY A 32 -4.74 -12.90 -11.26
C GLY A 32 -5.12 -12.10 -10.02
N TRP A 33 -6.42 -11.92 -9.75
CA TRP A 33 -6.92 -11.17 -8.60
C TRP A 33 -7.11 -12.05 -7.37
N GLU A 34 -7.32 -13.35 -7.55
CA GLU A 34 -7.58 -14.29 -6.44
C GLU A 34 -6.39 -14.49 -5.51
N MET A 35 -5.18 -14.25 -6.02
CA MET A 35 -3.95 -14.56 -5.31
C MET A 35 -3.63 -13.49 -4.27
N ILE A 36 -3.55 -13.90 -3.01
CA ILE A 36 -3.08 -13.09 -1.89
C ILE A 36 -1.80 -13.70 -1.31
N ASP A 37 -0.87 -12.87 -0.87
CA ASP A 37 0.37 -13.32 -0.25
C ASP A 37 0.11 -13.85 1.16
N VAL A 38 0.73 -14.99 1.46
CA VAL A 38 0.71 -15.64 2.76
C VAL A 38 2.08 -15.47 3.40
N VAL A 39 2.12 -14.76 4.53
CA VAL A 39 3.35 -14.47 5.27
C VAL A 39 3.31 -15.24 6.59
N GLN A 40 4.34 -16.02 6.86
CA GLN A 40 4.49 -16.67 8.16
C GLN A 40 5.18 -15.71 9.12
N PHE A 41 4.67 -15.66 10.35
CA PHE A 41 5.38 -15.00 11.43
C PHE A 41 6.64 -15.79 11.80
N GLU A 42 7.74 -15.07 11.98
CA GLU A 42 8.97 -15.56 12.57
C GLU A 42 8.96 -15.25 14.08
N VAL A 43 9.42 -16.20 14.90
CA VAL A 43 9.55 -15.99 16.34
C VAL A 43 10.82 -15.19 16.59
N SER A 44 10.70 -14.06 17.27
CA SER A 44 11.80 -13.21 17.71
C SER A 44 11.64 -12.93 19.20
N ASP A 45 12.40 -13.65 20.02
CA ASP A 45 12.32 -13.61 21.49
C ASP A 45 10.90 -13.85 22.01
N THR A 46 10.21 -12.80 22.45
CA THR A 46 8.84 -12.84 22.97
C THR A 46 7.80 -12.32 21.99
N GLN A 47 8.22 -12.02 20.76
CA GLN A 47 7.41 -11.42 19.71
C GLN A 47 7.34 -12.31 18.48
N TYR A 48 6.35 -12.03 17.64
CA TYR A 48 6.21 -12.59 16.31
C TYR A 48 6.36 -11.47 15.28
N ILE A 49 7.25 -11.65 14.30
CA ILE A 49 7.53 -10.65 13.27
C ILE A 49 7.11 -11.18 11.89
N ALA A 50 6.27 -10.43 11.18
CA ALA A 50 5.89 -10.72 9.80
C ALA A 50 6.49 -9.65 8.87
N HIS A 51 7.37 -10.07 7.97
CA HIS A 51 7.95 -9.19 6.96
C HIS A 51 7.03 -9.07 5.74
N LEU A 52 6.41 -7.90 5.57
CA LEU A 52 5.39 -7.66 4.53
C LEU A 52 5.98 -7.14 3.20
N GLY A 53 7.31 -7.15 3.09
CA GLY A 53 8.04 -6.57 1.97
C GLY A 53 8.24 -5.06 2.09
N ASP A 54 9.10 -4.50 1.24
CA ASP A 54 9.38 -3.06 1.18
C ASP A 54 9.86 -2.41 2.49
N GLY A 55 10.45 -3.21 3.40
CA GLY A 55 10.89 -2.77 4.72
C GLY A 55 9.75 -2.55 5.72
N ILE A 56 8.54 -3.06 5.43
CA ILE A 56 7.40 -3.03 6.33
C ILE A 56 7.38 -4.33 7.14
N GLU A 57 7.22 -4.18 8.45
CA GLU A 57 7.10 -5.29 9.39
C GLU A 57 5.85 -5.11 10.24
N LEU A 58 5.19 -6.21 10.54
CA LEU A 58 4.16 -6.26 11.57
C LEU A 58 4.72 -7.07 12.75
N ILE A 59 4.77 -6.44 13.91
CA ILE A 59 5.22 -7.05 15.16
C ILE A 59 3.98 -7.36 16.01
N TRP A 60 3.81 -8.64 16.35
CA TRP A 60 2.76 -9.11 17.25
C TRP A 60 3.39 -9.50 18.59
N THR A 61 3.01 -8.79 19.65
CA THR A 61 3.42 -9.09 21.02
C THR A 61 2.22 -9.74 21.74
N PRO A 62 2.31 -11.03 22.13
CA PRO A 62 1.28 -11.67 22.94
C PRO A 62 1.06 -10.93 24.26
N ALA A 63 -0.18 -10.88 24.75
CA ALA A 63 -0.45 -10.31 26.07
C ALA A 63 0.24 -11.16 27.16
N ALA A 64 0.96 -10.52 28.08
CA ALA A 64 1.66 -11.20 29.16
C ALA A 64 0.69 -11.80 30.21
N ASP A 65 -0.48 -11.18 30.38
CA ASP A 65 -1.58 -11.68 31.19
C ASP A 65 -2.90 -11.45 30.43
N THR A 66 -3.68 -12.52 30.21
CA THR A 66 -5.00 -12.45 29.56
C THR A 66 -6.08 -11.86 30.47
N ALA A 67 -5.81 -11.69 31.77
CA ALA A 67 -6.66 -10.95 32.70
C ALA A 67 -6.34 -9.45 32.71
N ASP A 68 -5.09 -9.07 32.37
CA ASP A 68 -4.60 -7.69 32.24
C ASP A 68 -4.71 -7.17 30.79
N THR A 69 -5.35 -7.95 29.90
CA THR A 69 -5.93 -7.35 28.69
C THR A 69 -7.08 -6.45 29.13
N LEU A 70 -6.76 -5.18 29.44
CA LEU A 70 -7.65 -4.07 29.09
C LEU A 70 -8.03 -4.30 27.63
N GLY A 71 -9.23 -4.87 27.43
CA GLY A 71 -9.60 -5.55 26.20
C GLY A 71 -9.61 -4.56 25.05
N ILE A 72 -8.52 -4.50 24.27
CA ILE A 72 -8.25 -3.36 23.39
C ILE A 72 -8.08 -2.11 24.29
N PRO A 73 -7.04 -1.26 24.16
CA PRO A 73 -7.11 0.05 24.81
C PRO A 73 -8.48 0.65 24.47
N ALA A 74 -9.23 1.11 25.47
CA ALA A 74 -10.60 1.61 25.27
C ALA A 74 -10.56 2.48 24.02
N LEU A 75 -11.15 1.99 22.92
CA LEU A 75 -11.10 2.68 21.64
C LEU A 75 -11.70 4.05 21.92
N GLU A 76 -10.86 5.08 21.98
CA GLU A 76 -11.32 6.42 21.67
C GLU A 76 -12.14 6.25 20.40
N ALA A 77 -13.44 6.56 20.49
CA ALA A 77 -14.49 5.96 19.68
C ALA A 77 -13.98 5.51 18.30
N ALA A 78 -13.91 4.19 18.09
CA ALA A 78 -13.36 3.61 16.87
C ALA A 78 -13.85 4.41 15.66
N PRO A 79 -12.95 4.83 14.74
CA PRO A 79 -13.38 5.61 13.60
C PRO A 79 -14.52 4.87 12.88
N SER A 80 -15.58 5.58 12.55
CA SER A 80 -16.74 5.00 11.89
C SER A 80 -16.30 4.27 10.62
N THR A 81 -16.55 2.97 10.57
CA THR A 81 -16.17 2.14 9.41
C THR A 81 -17.24 2.32 8.33
N PRO A 82 -16.87 2.69 7.09
CA PRO A 82 -17.82 2.80 6.00
C PRO A 82 -18.40 1.42 5.67
N HIS A 83 -19.57 1.39 5.03
CA HIS A 83 -20.04 0.18 4.37
C HIS A 83 -19.05 -0.24 3.28
N ILE A 84 -18.37 -1.37 3.48
CA ILE A 84 -17.43 -1.94 2.50
C ILE A 84 -18.25 -2.69 1.45
N TRP A 85 -18.37 -2.11 0.27
CA TRP A 85 -19.06 -2.74 -0.87
C TRP A 85 -18.12 -3.69 -1.61
N VAL A 86 -18.61 -4.87 -2.03
CA VAL A 86 -17.82 -5.89 -2.75
C VAL A 86 -18.11 -5.84 -4.25
N TYR A 87 -17.29 -5.14 -5.04
CA TYR A 87 -17.38 -5.04 -6.50
C TYR A 87 -17.07 -6.35 -7.26
N PRO A 88 -17.80 -6.72 -8.33
CA PRO A 88 -19.10 -6.20 -8.74
C PRO A 88 -20.21 -7.07 -8.11
N PRO A 89 -21.16 -6.50 -7.34
CA PRO A 89 -22.40 -7.19 -7.04
C PRO A 89 -23.60 -6.56 -7.79
N THR A 90 -23.51 -5.29 -8.23
CA THR A 90 -24.56 -4.50 -8.88
C THR A 90 -23.96 -3.33 -9.68
N GLU A 91 -24.69 -2.79 -10.66
CA GLU A 91 -24.34 -1.54 -11.38
C GLU A 91 -24.21 -0.34 -10.43
N LYS A 92 -24.94 -0.35 -9.31
CA LYS A 92 -24.87 0.70 -8.29
C LYS A 92 -23.50 0.73 -7.59
N ALA A 93 -22.89 -0.42 -7.32
CA ALA A 93 -21.52 -0.47 -6.78
C ALA A 93 -20.49 -0.02 -7.83
N ALA A 94 -20.72 -0.31 -9.11
CA ALA A 94 -19.89 0.17 -10.21
C ALA A 94 -19.88 1.70 -10.33
N ALA A 95 -21.01 2.35 -10.03
CA ALA A 95 -21.14 3.81 -10.08
C ALA A 95 -20.61 4.54 -8.82
N ILE A 96 -20.49 3.86 -7.68
CA ILE A 96 -20.02 4.44 -6.41
C ILE A 96 -18.48 4.46 -6.34
N ILE A 97 -17.82 3.45 -6.91
CA ILE A 97 -16.37 3.32 -6.86
C ILE A 97 -15.79 4.02 -8.10
N VAL A 98 -15.52 5.30 -7.95
CA VAL A 98 -14.81 6.10 -8.96
C VAL A 98 -13.33 5.75 -8.90
N ASP A 99 -12.83 5.09 -9.95
CA ASP A 99 -11.41 4.79 -10.18
C ASP A 99 -10.74 3.95 -9.08
N PRO A 100 -11.15 2.67 -8.90
CA PRO A 100 -10.56 1.80 -7.90
C PRO A 100 -9.13 1.38 -8.23
N ILE A 101 -8.34 1.20 -7.18
CA ILE A 101 -7.17 0.32 -7.21
C ILE A 101 -7.69 -1.12 -7.37
N TYR A 102 -7.06 -1.92 -8.23
CA TYR A 102 -7.48 -3.30 -8.44
C TYR A 102 -6.73 -4.26 -7.52
N PRO A 103 -7.27 -5.47 -7.24
CA PRO A 103 -6.67 -6.39 -6.27
C PRO A 103 -5.18 -6.70 -6.45
N PRO A 104 -4.61 -6.83 -7.67
CA PRO A 104 -3.18 -7.04 -7.84
C PRO A 104 -2.28 -5.97 -7.22
N GLU A 105 -2.82 -4.77 -7.00
CA GLU A 105 -2.13 -3.62 -6.42
C GLU A 105 -2.42 -3.46 -4.92
N TYR A 106 -3.25 -4.32 -4.33
CA TYR A 106 -3.53 -4.28 -2.89
C TYR A 106 -2.32 -4.72 -2.08
N ARG A 107 -2.17 -4.09 -0.91
CA ARG A 107 -1.29 -4.54 0.16
C ARG A 107 -2.10 -5.23 1.27
N ASP A 108 -2.69 -6.35 0.90
CA ASP A 108 -3.36 -7.27 1.81
C ASP A 108 -2.58 -8.58 1.93
N PHE A 109 -2.60 -9.16 3.12
CA PHE A 109 -1.84 -10.37 3.45
C PHE A 109 -2.66 -11.31 4.32
N ILE A 110 -2.41 -12.61 4.18
CA ILE A 110 -2.76 -13.58 5.21
C ILE A 110 -1.52 -13.83 6.06
N LEU A 111 -1.58 -13.46 7.33
CA LEU A 111 -0.50 -13.69 8.29
C LEU A 111 -0.79 -14.98 9.07
N VAL A 112 0.18 -15.89 9.09
CA VAL A 112 0.04 -17.22 9.71
C VAL A 112 1.06 -17.36 10.83
N PHE A 113 0.58 -17.61 12.05
CA PHE A 113 1.43 -17.92 13.19
C PHE A 113 1.97 -19.35 13.13
N PRO A 114 3.05 -19.67 13.86
CA PRO A 114 3.44 -21.06 14.10
C PRO A 114 2.26 -21.91 14.57
N ALA A 115 2.15 -23.14 14.06
CA ALA A 115 0.96 -23.98 14.23
C ALA A 115 0.64 -24.32 15.71
N ASP A 116 1.67 -24.32 16.55
CA ASP A 116 1.62 -24.58 17.99
C ASP A 116 1.38 -23.32 18.85
N SER A 117 1.33 -22.13 18.24
CA SER A 117 1.09 -20.86 18.95
C SER A 117 -0.32 -20.74 19.55
N GLY A 118 -1.29 -21.52 19.05
CA GLY A 118 -2.71 -21.39 19.40
C GLY A 118 -3.39 -20.13 18.85
N VAL A 119 -2.68 -19.29 18.09
CA VAL A 119 -3.21 -18.05 17.51
C VAL A 119 -3.69 -18.31 16.08
N ARG A 120 -4.91 -17.86 15.76
CA ARG A 120 -5.48 -18.01 14.42
C ARG A 120 -4.84 -17.02 13.42
N PRO A 121 -4.79 -17.38 12.13
CA PRO A 121 -4.32 -16.47 11.09
C PRO A 121 -5.10 -15.15 11.04
N LEU A 122 -4.43 -14.10 10.55
CA LEU A 122 -5.00 -12.77 10.36
C LEU A 122 -5.11 -12.46 8.86
N TYR A 123 -6.20 -11.80 8.46
CA TYR A 123 -6.25 -11.07 7.20
C TYR A 123 -6.00 -9.60 7.51
N VAL A 124 -4.96 -9.02 6.94
CA VAL A 124 -4.59 -7.62 7.18
C VAL A 124 -4.61 -6.83 5.88
N VAL A 125 -5.02 -5.57 5.96
CA VAL A 125 -4.88 -4.57 4.91
C VAL A 125 -3.96 -3.50 5.44
N VAL A 126 -2.90 -3.18 4.69
CA VAL A 126 -1.92 -2.18 5.07
C VAL A 126 -1.96 -1.03 4.07
N SER A 127 -2.10 0.18 4.58
CA SER A 127 -2.01 1.41 3.81
C SER A 127 -0.78 2.20 4.23
N TRP A 128 -0.15 2.88 3.28
CA TRP A 128 0.87 3.87 3.60
C TRP A 128 0.24 5.22 3.92
N LYS A 129 0.83 5.92 4.89
CA LYS A 129 0.48 7.31 5.17
C LYS A 129 1.21 8.22 4.18
N TYR A 130 0.45 8.94 3.36
CA TYR A 130 0.97 9.94 2.45
C TYR A 130 0.42 11.30 2.80
N GLU A 131 1.29 12.32 2.81
CA GLU A 131 0.88 13.72 2.91
C GLU A 131 1.61 14.55 1.86
N ASP A 132 0.93 15.54 1.30
CA ASP A 132 1.61 16.52 0.45
C ASP A 132 2.58 17.34 1.29
N ALA A 133 3.84 17.40 0.87
CA ALA A 133 4.79 18.28 1.53
C ALA A 133 4.34 19.75 1.36
N PRO A 134 4.27 20.54 2.44
CA PRO A 134 3.66 21.88 2.42
C PRO A 134 4.39 22.89 1.52
N TYR A 135 5.63 22.57 1.12
CA TYR A 135 6.48 23.42 0.29
C TYR A 135 6.47 23.04 -1.21
N HIS A 136 5.74 22.00 -1.63
CA HIS A 136 5.53 21.70 -3.05
C HIS A 136 4.21 22.31 -3.55
N SER A 137 4.27 23.11 -4.61
CA SER A 137 3.09 23.73 -5.21
C SER A 137 2.47 22.85 -6.31
N LYS A 138 1.21 23.10 -6.68
CA LYS A 138 0.53 22.37 -7.77
C LYS A 138 1.19 22.50 -9.14
N LYS A 139 1.98 23.55 -9.38
CA LYS A 139 2.65 23.82 -10.67
C LYS A 139 4.17 23.60 -10.62
N GLY A 140 4.77 23.57 -9.43
CA GLY A 140 6.22 23.70 -9.26
C GLY A 140 6.72 25.10 -9.64
N ASN A 141 8.03 25.32 -9.50
CA ASN A 141 8.76 26.49 -10.01
C ASN A 141 10.23 26.08 -10.28
N SER A 142 11.09 27.05 -10.62
CA SER A 142 12.51 26.80 -10.93
C SER A 142 13.30 26.19 -9.77
N VAL A 143 12.82 26.32 -8.52
CA VAL A 143 13.48 25.86 -7.30
C VAL A 143 12.80 24.63 -6.69
N LYS A 144 11.47 24.52 -6.83
CA LYS A 144 10.64 23.52 -6.15
C LYS A 144 9.86 22.71 -7.17
N SER A 145 9.95 21.39 -7.06
CA SER A 145 9.14 20.49 -7.88
C SER A 145 7.64 20.68 -7.63
N LYS A 146 6.85 20.29 -8.61
CA LYS A 146 5.41 20.12 -8.48
C LYS A 146 5.10 19.02 -7.45
N LYS A 147 4.08 19.21 -6.62
CA LYS A 147 3.50 18.13 -5.81
C LYS A 147 2.72 17.16 -6.70
N PRO A 148 2.75 15.85 -6.44
CA PRO A 148 1.96 14.87 -7.18
C PRO A 148 0.47 15.23 -7.18
N THR A 149 -0.23 14.89 -8.26
CA THR A 149 -1.69 15.00 -8.28
C THR A 149 -2.31 13.87 -7.49
N ASN A 150 -1.82 12.64 -7.65
CA ASN A 150 -2.28 11.44 -6.92
C ASN A 150 -1.10 10.82 -6.16
N GLY A 151 -0.66 11.51 -5.11
CA GLY A 151 0.58 11.15 -4.39
C GLY A 151 0.51 9.82 -3.66
N LEU A 152 -0.64 9.49 -3.06
CA LEU A 152 -0.88 8.18 -2.44
C LEU A 152 -0.87 7.06 -3.48
N ASP A 153 -1.52 7.25 -4.63
CA ASP A 153 -1.50 6.26 -5.72
C ASP A 153 -0.08 6.05 -6.26
N ALA A 154 0.67 7.14 -6.47
CA ALA A 154 2.06 7.07 -6.91
C ALA A 154 2.96 6.41 -5.85
N LEU A 155 2.68 6.63 -4.56
CA LEU A 155 3.34 5.92 -3.47
C LEU A 155 2.99 4.44 -3.52
N ASN A 156 1.72 4.03 -3.59
CA ASN A 156 1.29 2.63 -3.68
C ASN A 156 1.88 1.90 -4.89
N ASP A 157 2.03 2.58 -6.03
CA ASP A 157 2.68 2.06 -7.23
C ASP A 157 4.23 2.05 -7.15
N SER A 158 4.82 2.61 -6.10
CA SER A 158 6.27 2.85 -6.02
C SER A 158 7.12 1.63 -5.67
N VAL A 159 8.34 1.63 -6.19
CA VAL A 159 9.39 0.65 -5.86
C VAL A 159 10.55 1.30 -5.13
N LEU A 160 11.24 0.53 -4.30
CA LEU A 160 12.48 0.97 -3.67
C LEU A 160 13.51 1.38 -4.73
N VAL A 161 14.14 2.55 -4.56
CA VAL A 161 15.24 2.96 -5.43
C VAL A 161 16.48 2.09 -5.20
N LYS A 162 16.72 1.73 -3.94
CA LYS A 162 17.77 0.79 -3.51
C LYS A 162 17.28 -0.03 -2.32
N PRO A 163 17.78 -1.27 -2.14
CA PRO A 163 17.53 -2.04 -0.91
C PRO A 163 18.05 -1.30 0.32
N GLY A 164 17.28 -1.32 1.42
CA GLY A 164 17.68 -0.73 2.71
C GLY A 164 17.56 0.80 2.82
N GLU A 165 17.20 1.51 1.75
CA GLU A 165 16.93 2.96 1.80
C GLU A 165 15.42 3.20 1.66
N PRO A 166 14.80 4.07 2.48
CA PRO A 166 13.35 4.27 2.45
C PRO A 166 12.85 5.03 1.20
N ARG A 167 13.77 5.59 0.40
CA ARG A 167 13.44 6.35 -0.81
C ARG A 167 12.88 5.45 -1.90
N ARG A 168 11.75 5.87 -2.47
CA ARG A 168 11.01 5.16 -3.51
C ARG A 168 10.85 6.00 -4.76
N ILE A 169 10.51 5.34 -5.86
CA ILE A 169 10.13 5.97 -7.12
C ILE A 169 8.88 5.27 -7.65
N GLY A 170 7.83 6.04 -7.92
CA GLY A 170 6.56 5.56 -8.47
C GLY A 170 6.15 6.32 -9.72
N ILE A 171 5.07 5.85 -10.33
CA ILE A 171 4.41 6.52 -11.46
C ILE A 171 2.98 6.77 -11.02
N ASP A 172 2.52 8.02 -11.12
CA ASP A 172 1.11 8.33 -10.92
C ASP A 172 0.31 7.61 -12.04
N PRO A 173 -0.59 6.66 -11.69
CA PRO A 173 -1.24 5.81 -12.70
C PRO A 173 -2.15 6.59 -13.65
N HIS A 174 -2.57 7.80 -13.26
CA HIS A 174 -3.50 8.65 -13.98
C HIS A 174 -2.78 9.69 -14.84
N THR A 175 -1.84 10.41 -14.24
CA THR A 175 -1.11 11.49 -14.92
C THR A 175 0.15 11.00 -15.64
N LYS A 176 0.58 9.76 -15.34
CA LYS A 176 1.84 9.15 -15.79
C LYS A 176 3.09 9.94 -15.34
N GLU A 177 2.95 10.81 -14.34
CA GLU A 177 4.06 11.56 -13.76
C GLU A 177 4.98 10.66 -12.93
N PHE A 178 6.30 10.84 -13.04
CA PHE A 178 7.25 10.16 -12.17
C PHE A 178 7.32 10.88 -10.82
N VAL A 179 7.12 10.15 -9.75
CA VAL A 179 7.07 10.69 -8.39
C VAL A 179 8.18 10.08 -7.57
N ILE A 180 9.13 10.91 -7.14
CA ILE A 180 10.09 10.52 -6.10
C ILE A 180 9.36 10.62 -4.78
N VAL A 181 9.44 9.56 -3.97
CA VAL A 181 8.79 9.49 -2.67
C VAL A 181 9.83 9.28 -1.59
N ASP A 182 9.79 10.16 -0.60
CA ASP A 182 10.69 10.17 0.55
C ASP A 182 9.88 9.93 1.83
N LYS A 183 10.45 9.17 2.77
CA LYS A 183 9.86 8.92 4.09
C LYS A 183 10.46 9.88 5.12
N SER A 184 9.64 10.60 5.85
CA SER A 184 10.06 11.43 6.99
C SER A 184 10.23 10.60 8.27
N THR A 185 10.76 11.21 9.32
CA THR A 185 11.06 10.54 10.60
C THR A 185 9.83 10.14 11.39
N ASP A 186 8.68 10.72 11.09
CA ASP A 186 7.35 10.40 11.64
C ASP A 186 6.61 9.33 10.82
N ASP A 187 7.34 8.60 9.96
CA ASP A 187 6.83 7.58 9.05
C ASP A 187 5.85 8.06 7.96
N THR A 188 5.66 9.37 7.82
CA THR A 188 4.87 9.96 6.72
C THR A 188 5.66 9.90 5.41
N PHE A 189 5.01 9.58 4.29
CA PHE A 189 5.61 9.66 2.97
C PHE A 189 5.23 10.96 2.26
N HIS A 190 6.20 11.56 1.58
CA HIS A 190 6.02 12.77 0.79
C HIS A 190 6.53 12.59 -0.63
N GLY A 191 5.76 13.05 -1.61
CA GLY A 191 6.08 12.91 -3.03
C GLY A 191 6.46 14.22 -3.70
N HIS A 192 7.30 14.14 -4.72
CA HIS A 192 7.50 15.25 -5.66
C HIS A 192 7.72 14.76 -7.09
N VAL A 193 7.11 15.48 -8.03
CA VAL A 193 7.16 15.13 -9.45
C VAL A 193 8.52 15.50 -10.05
N ARG A 194 9.06 14.61 -10.87
CA ARG A 194 10.25 14.86 -11.70
C ARG A 194 10.04 14.39 -13.13
N PRO A 195 10.59 15.08 -14.14
CA PRO A 195 10.66 14.51 -15.48
C PRO A 195 11.68 13.37 -15.54
N TRP A 196 11.49 12.43 -16.47
CA TRP A 196 12.41 11.30 -16.70
C TRP A 196 13.88 11.74 -16.85
N SER A 197 14.12 12.85 -17.55
CA SER A 197 15.46 13.41 -17.75
C SER A 197 16.17 13.80 -16.45
N ALA A 198 15.41 14.21 -15.43
CA ALA A 198 15.93 14.60 -14.12
C ALA A 198 16.07 13.42 -13.13
N LEU A 199 15.59 12.22 -13.48
CA LEU A 199 15.80 11.03 -12.66
C LEU A 199 17.26 10.57 -12.75
N ASN A 200 17.84 10.22 -11.60
CA ASN A 200 19.15 9.59 -11.55
C ASN A 200 19.10 8.14 -12.07
N GLN A 201 20.27 7.54 -12.34
CA GLN A 201 20.34 6.22 -12.97
C GLN A 201 19.75 5.10 -12.07
N HIS A 202 19.87 5.21 -10.75
CA HIS A 202 19.28 4.22 -9.83
C HIS A 202 17.75 4.22 -9.91
N MET A 203 17.13 5.40 -9.90
CA MET A 203 15.67 5.55 -10.04
C MET A 203 15.19 4.98 -11.39
N LYS A 204 15.88 5.32 -12.49
CA LYS A 204 15.59 4.77 -13.82
C LYS A 204 15.67 3.24 -13.83
N ASN A 205 16.75 2.69 -13.28
CA ASN A 205 16.97 1.25 -13.21
C ASN A 205 15.93 0.54 -12.34
N ALA A 206 15.47 1.16 -11.25
CA ALA A 206 14.42 0.59 -10.40
C ALA A 206 13.09 0.44 -11.17
N LEU A 207 12.65 1.49 -11.87
CA LEU A 207 11.44 1.45 -12.71
C LEU A 207 11.55 0.44 -13.85
N ILE A 208 12.70 0.35 -14.52
CA ILE A 208 12.94 -0.60 -15.60
C ILE A 208 12.92 -2.04 -15.09
N ARG A 209 13.58 -2.31 -13.95
CA ARG A 209 13.63 -3.65 -13.34
C ARG A 209 12.24 -4.11 -12.88
N ALA A 210 11.41 -3.17 -12.42
CA ALA A 210 10.02 -3.41 -12.07
C ALA A 210 9.08 -3.53 -13.28
N GLY A 211 9.58 -3.41 -14.52
CA GLY A 211 8.78 -3.49 -15.73
C GLY A 211 7.84 -2.30 -15.96
N LYS A 212 7.99 -1.21 -15.20
CA LYS A 212 7.12 -0.02 -15.26
C LYS A 212 7.45 0.93 -16.40
N THR A 213 8.72 0.94 -16.84
CA THR A 213 9.17 1.74 -17.99
C THR A 213 10.14 0.97 -18.87
N ASN A 214 10.26 1.41 -20.13
CA ASN A 214 11.41 1.03 -20.95
C ASN A 214 12.62 1.95 -20.69
N ARG A 215 13.76 1.65 -21.32
CA ARG A 215 15.01 2.44 -21.19
C ARG A 215 14.89 3.92 -21.61
N LYS A 216 13.85 4.28 -22.35
CA LYS A 216 13.58 5.66 -22.80
C LYS A 216 12.61 6.41 -21.87
N GLY A 217 12.15 5.79 -20.80
CA GLY A 217 11.17 6.38 -19.89
C GLY A 217 9.73 6.33 -20.40
N LYS A 218 9.44 5.53 -21.44
CA LYS A 218 8.05 5.25 -21.83
C LYS A 218 7.45 4.33 -20.76
N VAL A 219 6.35 4.77 -20.15
CA VAL A 219 5.56 3.93 -19.22
C VAL A 219 5.01 2.72 -19.96
N LEU A 220 5.11 1.56 -19.33
CA LEU A 220 4.64 0.27 -19.84
C LEU A 220 3.41 -0.17 -19.05
N GLY A 221 2.53 -0.96 -19.66
CA GLY A 221 1.39 -1.55 -18.95
C GLY A 221 0.04 -0.86 -19.12
N ASP A 222 -0.15 0.05 -20.07
CA ASP A 222 -1.49 0.36 -20.58
C ASP A 222 -1.99 -0.81 -21.47
N LEU A 223 -2.13 -2.01 -20.88
CA LEU A 223 -2.95 -3.06 -21.48
C LEU A 223 -4.29 -3.01 -20.75
N LYS A 224 -5.20 -2.22 -21.32
CA LYS A 224 -6.64 -2.37 -21.09
C LYS A 224 -7.07 -3.81 -21.41
#